data_AF-A0A7R9Z321-F1
#
_entry.id   AF-A0A7R9Z321-F1
#
_cell.length_a   1.000
_cell.length_b   1.000
_cell.length_c   1.000
_cell.angle_alpha   90.00
_cell.angle_beta   90.00
_cell.angle_gamma   90.00
#
_symmetry.space_group_name_H-M   'P 1'
#
loop_
_entity.id
_entity.type
_entity.pdbx_description
1 polymer ?
#
loop_
_entity_poly.entity_id
_entity_poly.type
_entity_poly.pdbx_seq_one_letter_code
_entity_poly.pdbx_strand_id
1 'polypeptide(L)'
;SSPNGGEPGWDLAGVIVKSNDDLRQEAFVMQLIELCQEAFAMAGLELFVHPYRILATGRTTGMIECVRNAMSFDSLKKRPGYANAGGLRGHFRRMTEYAADPIEAFE
;
A
#
# COMPACT_ATOMS: atom_id res chain seq x y z
N SER A 1 18.09 15.02 3.62
CA SER A 1 17.64 16.34 3.13
C SER A 1 17.98 16.43 1.65
N SER A 2 17.00 16.76 0.80
CA SER A 2 17.22 17.03 -0.62
C SER A 2 17.54 18.52 -0.81
N PRO A 3 18.53 18.90 -1.64
CA PRO A 3 18.78 20.29 -1.99
C PRO A 3 17.55 20.99 -2.59
N ASN A 4 16.65 20.24 -3.23
CA ASN A 4 15.46 20.76 -3.90
C ASN A 4 14.19 20.69 -3.03
N GLY A 5 14.29 20.24 -1.78
CA GLY A 5 13.11 19.98 -0.94
C GLY A 5 12.25 21.20 -0.60
N GLY A 6 12.77 22.42 -0.80
CA GLY A 6 12.02 23.67 -0.59
C GLY A 6 11.37 24.24 -1.86
N GLU A 7 11.60 23.64 -3.02
CA GLU A 7 11.09 24.14 -4.29
C GLU A 7 9.58 23.83 -4.43
N PRO A 8 8.75 24.78 -4.88
CA PRO A 8 7.34 24.54 -5.13
C PRO A 8 7.14 23.38 -6.13
N GLY A 9 6.34 22.38 -5.74
CA GLY A 9 6.07 21.21 -6.57
C GLY A 9 7.10 20.08 -6.46
N TRP A 10 8.13 20.22 -5.61
CA TRP A 10 9.00 19.10 -5.30
C TRP A 10 8.24 18.03 -4.50
N ASP A 11 8.31 16.79 -4.95
CA ASP A 11 7.69 15.63 -4.31
C ASP A 11 8.59 14.39 -4.42
N LEU A 12 8.37 13.41 -3.54
CA LEU A 12 9.11 12.15 -3.50
C LEU A 12 8.16 10.97 -3.64
N ALA A 13 8.32 10.21 -4.73
CA ALA A 13 7.59 8.97 -4.95
C ALA A 13 8.50 7.74 -4.84
N GLY A 14 7.97 6.69 -4.20
CA GLY A 14 8.61 5.38 -4.16
C GLY A 14 8.04 4.45 -5.22
N VAL A 15 8.90 3.73 -5.93
CA VAL A 15 8.51 2.71 -6.92
C VAL A 15 9.29 1.41 -6.71
N ILE A 16 8.65 0.29 -6.99
CA ILE A 16 9.29 -1.03 -7.08
C ILE A 16 9.54 -1.30 -8.56
N VAL A 17 10.80 -1.40 -8.94
CA VAL A 17 11.20 -1.78 -10.30
C VAL A 17 11.26 -3.29 -10.41
N LYS A 18 10.53 -3.86 -11.36
CA LYS A 18 10.56 -5.29 -11.64
C LYS A 18 11.14 -5.55 -13.04
N SER A 19 12.11 -6.46 -13.07
CA SER A 19 12.76 -6.95 -14.27
C SER A 19 12.53 -8.46 -14.38
N ASN A 20 12.41 -8.95 -15.61
CA ASN A 20 12.09 -10.33 -15.94
C ASN A 20 10.71 -10.78 -15.45
N ASP A 21 9.75 -9.85 -15.37
CA ASP A 21 8.38 -10.11 -14.94
C ASP A 21 7.38 -9.39 -15.87
N ASP A 22 6.27 -10.04 -16.20
CA ASP A 22 5.25 -9.51 -17.12
C ASP A 22 4.08 -8.90 -16.35
N LEU A 23 4.20 -7.61 -16.02
CA LEU A 23 3.26 -6.90 -15.14
C LEU A 23 1.90 -6.58 -15.77
N ARG A 24 1.66 -7.00 -17.02
CA ARG A 24 0.40 -6.70 -17.72
C ARG A 24 -0.78 -7.43 -17.09
N GLN A 25 -0.55 -8.60 -16.50
CA GLN A 25 -1.60 -9.35 -15.80
C GLN A 25 -1.99 -8.65 -14.50
N GLU A 26 -1.01 -8.23 -13.70
CA GLU A 26 -1.22 -7.50 -12.46
C GLU A 26 -1.86 -6.14 -12.72
N ALA A 27 -1.43 -5.43 -13.77
CA ALA A 27 -2.05 -4.17 -14.17
C ALA A 27 -3.53 -4.34 -14.50
N PHE A 28 -3.91 -5.42 -15.22
CA PHE A 28 -5.30 -5.73 -15.48
C PHE A 28 -6.09 -6.03 -14.21
N VAL A 29 -5.49 -6.76 -13.25
CA VAL A 29 -6.14 -7.01 -11.95
C VAL A 29 -6.35 -5.70 -11.17
N MET A 30 -5.41 -4.76 -11.20
CA MET A 30 -5.60 -3.47 -10.54
C MET A 30 -6.77 -2.68 -11.14
N GLN A 31 -6.94 -2.70 -12.47
CA GLN A 31 -8.10 -2.09 -13.13
C GLN A 31 -9.42 -2.72 -12.68
N LEU A 32 -9.45 -4.04 -12.45
CA LEU A 32 -10.62 -4.70 -11.90
C LEU A 32 -10.91 -4.26 -10.46
N ILE A 33 -9.88 -4.07 -9.63
CA ILE A 33 -10.04 -3.59 -8.26
C ILE A 33 -10.55 -2.13 -8.25
N GLU A 34 -10.08 -1.27 -9.15
CA GLU A 34 -10.60 0.08 -9.35
C GLU A 34 -12.10 0.03 -9.72
N LEU A 35 -12.50 -0.84 -10.64
CA LEU A 35 -13.90 -1.03 -10.99
C LEU A 35 -14.74 -1.53 -9.80
N CYS A 36 -14.21 -2.43 -8.98
CA CYS A 36 -14.88 -2.85 -7.75
C CYS A 36 -15.03 -1.69 -6.76
N GLN A 37 -14.02 -0.83 -6.62
CA GLN A 37 -14.09 0.36 -5.77
C GLN A 37 -15.24 1.29 -6.21
N GLU A 38 -15.35 1.56 -7.52
CA GLU A 38 -16.44 2.34 -8.09
C GLU A 38 -17.81 1.68 -7.85
N ALA A 39 -17.90 0.36 -8.04
CA ALA A 39 -19.12 -0.39 -7.82
C ALA A 39 -19.58 -0.35 -6.35
N PHE A 40 -18.66 -0.46 -5.39
CA PHE A 40 -18.97 -0.36 -3.97
C PHE A 40 -19.48 1.03 -3.61
N ALA A 41 -18.83 2.08 -4.14
CA ALA A 41 -19.27 3.46 -3.94
C ALA A 41 -20.67 3.71 -4.53
N MET A 42 -20.94 3.25 -5.75
CA MET A 42 -22.27 3.36 -6.38
C MET A 42 -23.36 2.60 -5.62
N ALA A 43 -23.01 1.47 -5.01
CA ALA A 43 -23.94 0.68 -4.21
C ALA A 43 -24.13 1.23 -2.77
N GLY A 44 -23.40 2.28 -2.38
CA GLY A 44 -23.45 2.83 -1.02
C GLY A 44 -22.84 1.90 0.04
N LEU A 45 -21.89 1.03 -0.34
CA LEU A 45 -21.24 0.10 0.56
C LEU A 45 -19.97 0.70 1.15
N GLU A 46 -19.83 0.63 2.48
CA GLU A 46 -18.64 1.05 3.22
C GLU A 46 -17.54 -0.03 3.17
N LEU A 47 -17.09 -0.36 1.95
CA LEU A 47 -16.00 -1.31 1.71
C LEU A 47 -14.72 -0.56 1.32
N PHE A 48 -13.58 -1.06 1.81
CA PHE A 48 -12.27 -0.45 1.57
C PHE A 48 -11.42 -1.30 0.64
N VAL A 49 -10.93 -0.69 -0.43
CA VAL A 49 -9.85 -1.19 -1.29
C VAL A 49 -8.89 -0.05 -1.58
N HIS A 50 -7.62 -0.37 -1.79
CA HIS A 50 -6.56 0.60 -2.10
C HIS A 50 -5.85 0.17 -3.39
N PRO A 51 -6.40 0.52 -4.58
CA PRO A 51 -5.70 0.29 -5.84
C PRO A 51 -4.40 1.10 -5.89
N TYR A 52 -3.37 0.53 -6.51
CA TYR A 52 -2.08 1.18 -6.70
C TYR A 52 -1.63 1.02 -8.16
N ARG A 53 -0.83 1.97 -8.65
CA ARG A 53 -0.48 2.02 -10.07
C ARG A 53 0.55 0.96 -10.43
N ILE A 54 0.34 0.33 -11.59
CA ILE A 54 1.28 -0.58 -12.22
C ILE A 54 1.51 -0.11 -13.65
N LEU A 55 2.78 0.14 -13.99
CA LEU A 55 3.20 0.55 -15.32
C LEU A 55 4.07 -0.54 -15.94
N ALA A 56 3.51 -1.30 -16.89
CA ALA A 56 4.31 -2.17 -17.73
C ALA A 56 5.10 -1.30 -18.74
N THR A 57 6.43 -1.32 -18.64
CA THR A 57 7.32 -0.54 -19.53
C THR A 57 7.81 -1.36 -20.72
N GLY A 58 7.64 -2.68 -20.66
CA GLY A 58 7.99 -3.62 -21.72
C GLY A 58 7.34 -4.98 -21.48
N ARG A 59 7.75 -5.99 -22.27
CA ARG A 59 7.21 -7.37 -22.14
C ARG A 59 7.57 -8.01 -20.80
N THR A 60 8.73 -7.68 -20.26
CA THR A 60 9.31 -8.32 -19.06
C THR A 60 9.82 -7.28 -18.07
N THR A 61 9.40 -6.03 -18.20
CA THR A 61 9.85 -4.94 -17.35
C THR A 61 8.69 -4.04 -16.98
N GLY A 62 8.73 -3.50 -15.78
CA GLY A 62 7.75 -2.52 -15.34
C GLY A 62 8.03 -1.95 -13.96
N MET A 63 7.14 -1.09 -13.52
CA MET A 63 7.20 -0.40 -12.24
C MET A 63 5.87 -0.54 -11.51
N ILE A 64 5.95 -0.68 -10.20
CA ILE A 64 4.78 -0.72 -9.30
C ILE A 64 4.92 0.42 -8.30
N GLU A 65 3.86 1.18 -8.10
CA GLU A 65 3.77 2.18 -7.04
C GLU A 65 3.97 1.54 -5.67
N CYS A 66 4.82 2.14 -4.83
CA CYS A 66 5.04 1.62 -3.49
C CYS A 66 3.89 2.04 -2.57
N VAL A 67 3.18 1.07 -1.99
CA VAL A 67 2.15 1.35 -0.97
C VAL A 67 2.82 1.90 0.28
N ARG A 68 2.55 3.18 0.55
CA ARG A 68 3.10 3.90 1.71
C ARG A 68 2.45 3.42 3.01
N ASN A 69 3.16 3.57 4.12
CA ASN A 69 2.69 3.22 5.46
C ASN A 69 2.21 1.76 5.63
N ALA A 70 2.63 0.86 4.73
CA ALA A 70 2.27 -0.55 4.76
C ALA A 70 3.45 -1.44 5.15
N MET A 71 3.15 -2.53 5.84
CA MET A 71 4.10 -3.61 6.14
C MET A 71 3.52 -4.93 5.68
N SER A 72 4.35 -5.77 5.05
CA SER A 72 3.92 -7.12 4.71
C SER A 72 3.60 -7.93 5.97
N PHE A 73 2.59 -8.79 5.89
CA PHE A 73 2.20 -9.61 7.02
C PHE A 73 3.30 -10.57 7.48
N ASP A 74 4.13 -11.05 6.55
CA ASP A 74 5.32 -11.86 6.86
C ASP A 74 6.35 -11.08 7.68
N SER A 75 6.67 -9.85 7.27
CA SER A 75 7.57 -8.97 8.03
C SER A 75 7.02 -8.67 9.42
N LEU A 76 5.71 -8.46 9.55
CA LEU A 76 5.06 -8.26 10.85
C LEU A 76 5.23 -9.47 11.77
N LYS A 77 5.02 -10.69 11.25
CA LYS A 77 5.18 -11.94 12.03
C LYS A 77 6.59 -12.15 12.55
N LYS A 78 7.60 -11.69 11.80
CA LYS A 78 9.01 -11.81 12.16
C LYS A 78 9.47 -10.79 13.21
N ARG A 79 8.62 -9.80 13.57
CA ARG A 79 8.97 -8.83 14.61
C ARG A 79 9.17 -9.51 15.97
N PRO A 80 10.19 -9.11 16.75
CA PRO A 80 10.41 -9.63 18.09
C PRO A 80 9.16 -9.53 18.95
N GLY A 81 8.83 -10.62 19.65
CA GLY A 81 7.68 -10.66 20.53
C GLY A 81 6.32 -10.77 19.85
N TYR A 82 6.22 -10.88 18.52
CA TYR A 82 4.93 -11.00 17.82
C TYR A 82 4.06 -12.13 18.39
N ALA A 83 4.59 -13.37 18.46
CA ALA A 83 3.85 -14.53 18.96
C ALA A 83 3.53 -14.40 20.47
N ASN A 84 4.53 -14.05 21.28
CA ASN A 84 4.40 -13.97 22.75
C ASN A 84 3.47 -12.83 23.19
N ALA A 85 3.35 -11.78 22.39
CA ALA A 85 2.54 -10.61 22.70
C ALA A 85 1.15 -10.66 22.06
N GLY A 86 0.63 -11.86 21.73
CA GLY A 86 -0.74 -12.07 21.27
C GLY A 86 -0.98 -11.99 19.76
N GLY A 87 0.07 -12.10 18.94
CA GLY A 87 -0.01 -12.11 17.48
C GLY A 87 -0.59 -10.83 16.89
N LEU A 88 -1.40 -10.96 15.83
CA LEU A 88 -2.01 -9.82 15.13
C LEU A 88 -2.96 -9.02 16.05
N ARG A 89 -3.77 -9.70 16.87
CA ARG A 89 -4.64 -9.03 17.85
C ARG A 89 -3.83 -8.20 18.84
N GLY A 90 -2.72 -8.76 19.33
CA GLY A 90 -1.81 -8.06 20.20
C GLY A 90 -1.12 -6.86 19.53
N HIS A 91 -0.78 -7.00 18.25
CA HIS A 91 -0.25 -5.89 17.46
C HIS A 91 -1.25 -4.74 17.33
N PHE A 92 -2.51 -5.03 16.97
CA PHE A 92 -3.54 -3.99 16.85
C PHE A 92 -3.80 -3.25 18.17
N ARG A 93 -3.86 -3.97 19.31
CA ARG A 93 -4.02 -3.35 20.63
C ARG A 93 -2.91 -2.34 20.95
N ARG A 94 -1.66 -2.68 20.63
CA ARG A 94 -0.53 -1.74 20.80
C ARG A 94 -0.61 -0.56 19.85
N MET A 95 -1.11 -0.76 18.63
CA MET A 95 -1.24 0.33 17.66
C MET A 95 -2.28 1.37 18.09
N THR A 96 -3.41 0.92 18.66
CA THR A 96 -4.46 1.81 19.21
C THR A 96 -4.03 2.57 20.47
N GLU A 97 -2.95 2.14 21.14
CA GLU A 97 -2.38 2.88 22.28
C GLU A 97 -1.54 4.10 21.83
N TYR A 98 -1.13 4.16 20.55
CA TYR A 98 -0.31 5.25 20.00
C TYR A 98 -1.01 6.09 18.92
N ALA A 99 -1.96 5.53 18.17
CA ALA A 99 -2.78 6.27 17.22
C ALA A 99 -4.17 6.50 17.83
N ALA A 100 -4.43 7.72 18.30
CA ALA A 100 -5.70 8.09 18.93
C ALA A 100 -6.88 8.14 17.95
N ASP A 101 -6.62 8.22 16.64
CA ASP A 101 -7.63 8.18 15.60
C ASP A 101 -7.16 7.30 14.42
N PRO A 102 -7.87 6.20 14.10
CA PRO A 102 -7.59 5.36 12.94
C PRO A 102 -7.69 6.12 11.62
N ILE A 103 -8.51 7.18 11.52
CA ILE A 103 -8.75 7.91 10.26
C ILE A 103 -7.54 8.77 9.89
N GLU A 104 -6.93 9.47 10.86
CA GLU A 104 -5.70 10.26 10.63
C GLU A 104 -4.50 9.42 10.18
N ALA A 105 -4.46 8.13 10.53
CA ALA A 105 -3.35 7.25 10.13
C ALA A 105 -3.35 6.87 8.64
N PHE A 106 -4.45 7.16 7.93
CA PHE A 106 -4.65 6.83 6.52
C PHE A 106 -4.67 8.05 5.58
N GLU A 107 -4.61 9.28 6.11
CA GLU A 107 -4.27 10.49 5.33
C GLU A 107 -2.75 10.64 5.13
#